data_AF-A0A0C2G4Q8-F1
#
_entry.id   AF-A0A0C2G4Q8-F1
#
_cell.length_a   1.000
_cell.length_b   1.000
_cell.length_c   1.000
_cell.angle_alpha   90.00
_cell.angle_beta   90.00
_cell.angle_gamma   90.00
#
_symmetry.space_group_name_H-M   'P 1'
#
loop_
_entity.id
_entity.type
_entity.pdbx_description
1 polymer ?
#
loop_
_entity_poly.entity_id
_entity_poly.type
_entity_poly.pdbx_seq_one_letter_code
_entity_poly.pdbx_strand_id
1 'polypeptide(L)'
;MLKKRIEQYCSDNKAKFYKFANEPNEEASFPLRMYANHYRDEETGKEIPPEKAERQPDFHFGNDYEPTYRSARLMGRIYREIKAIEDVLKISEDIDEQDVVECDRYLMVDGWDKYREVAEAQLSKYKGRLRAIMENYGIKTEGEIFSGCICEMRNRISDKDQDDMSFYNTNEVIEKKVTSLFREFREEFFH
;
A
#
# COMPACT_ATOMS: atom_id res chain seq x y z
N MET A 1 -31.75 26.41 -4.42
CA MET A 1 -31.50 26.43 -2.95
C MET A 1 -30.02 26.66 -2.62
N LEU A 2 -29.11 25.83 -3.12
CA LEU A 2 -27.66 25.96 -2.82
C LEU A 2 -27.04 27.28 -3.32
N LYS A 3 -27.35 27.69 -4.56
CA LYS A 3 -26.84 28.92 -5.17
C LYS A 3 -27.18 30.18 -4.33
N LYS A 4 -28.43 30.28 -3.86
CA LYS A 4 -28.89 31.38 -2.99
C LYS A 4 -28.14 31.40 -1.64
N ARG A 5 -27.87 30.22 -1.05
CA ARG A 5 -27.09 30.13 0.19
C ARG A 5 -25.63 30.55 0.00
N ILE A 6 -25.01 30.16 -1.11
CA ILE A 6 -23.64 30.54 -1.44
C ILE A 6 -23.56 32.05 -1.69
N GLU A 7 -24.48 32.61 -2.47
CA GLU A 7 -24.55 34.05 -2.74
C GLU A 7 -24.74 34.87 -1.45
N GLN A 8 -25.60 34.41 -0.55
CA GLN A 8 -25.81 35.06 0.74
C GLN A 8 -24.57 34.99 1.65
N TYR A 9 -23.96 33.80 1.79
CA TYR A 9 -22.74 33.64 2.58
C TYR A 9 -21.57 34.48 2.03
N CYS A 10 -21.39 34.51 0.71
CA CYS A 10 -20.38 35.32 0.06
C CYS A 10 -20.62 36.82 0.25
N SER A 11 -21.88 37.27 0.26
CA SER A 11 -22.24 38.67 0.50
C SER A 11 -21.97 39.07 1.96
N ASP A 12 -22.39 38.25 2.91
CA ASP A 12 -22.26 38.50 4.35
C ASP A 12 -20.80 38.49 4.83
N ASN A 13 -19.95 37.67 4.18
CA ASN A 13 -18.54 37.54 4.56
C ASN A 13 -17.58 38.28 3.61
N LYS A 14 -18.09 38.97 2.58
CA LYS A 14 -17.28 39.68 1.56
C LYS A 14 -16.24 40.61 2.19
N ALA A 15 -16.63 41.36 3.21
CA ALA A 15 -15.75 42.28 3.93
C ALA A 15 -14.69 41.57 4.77
N LYS A 16 -15.01 40.39 5.33
CA LYS A 16 -14.03 39.57 6.08
C LYS A 16 -13.01 38.94 5.13
N PHE A 17 -13.45 38.47 3.96
CA PHE A 17 -12.55 37.99 2.91
C PHE A 17 -11.67 39.11 2.35
N TYR A 18 -12.22 40.30 2.13
CA TYR A 18 -11.45 41.46 1.66
C TYR A 18 -10.42 41.91 2.70
N LYS A 19 -10.79 41.98 3.99
CA LYS A 19 -9.83 42.26 5.08
C LYS A 19 -8.76 41.18 5.22
N PHE A 20 -9.14 39.90 5.19
CA PHE A 20 -8.17 38.80 5.26
C PHE A 20 -7.18 38.80 4.10
N ALA A 21 -7.63 39.12 2.88
CA ALA A 21 -6.78 39.14 1.70
C ALA A 21 -5.89 40.39 1.59
N ASN A 22 -6.36 41.55 2.05
CA ASN A 22 -5.70 42.84 1.83
C ASN A 22 -5.07 43.49 3.07
N GLU A 23 -5.54 43.15 4.28
CA GLU A 23 -5.08 43.70 5.57
C GLU A 23 -5.03 42.58 6.63
N PRO A 24 -4.08 41.64 6.51
CA PRO A 24 -4.00 40.54 7.45
C PRO A 24 -3.54 41.09 8.81
N ASN A 25 -4.33 40.85 9.86
CA ASN A 25 -3.97 41.21 11.24
C ASN A 25 -2.55 40.67 11.54
N GLU A 26 -1.62 41.51 12.00
CA GLU A 26 -0.18 41.16 12.06
C GLU A 26 0.07 39.84 12.82
N GLU A 27 -0.67 39.61 13.90
CA GLU A 27 -0.58 38.38 14.71
C GLU A 27 -1.14 37.13 14.00
N ALA A 28 -2.23 37.25 13.23
CA ALA A 28 -2.86 36.12 12.52
C ALA A 28 -2.26 35.89 11.12
N SER A 29 -1.59 36.90 10.60
CA SER A 29 -0.85 36.95 9.32
C SER A 29 0.41 36.09 9.37
N PHE A 30 1.12 36.15 10.50
CA PHE A 30 2.45 35.59 10.63
C PHE A 30 2.51 34.08 10.33
N PRO A 31 1.65 33.22 10.91
CA PRO A 31 1.69 31.78 10.62
C PRO A 31 1.37 31.47 9.15
N LEU A 32 0.44 32.21 8.54
CA LEU A 32 0.08 32.02 7.13
C LEU A 32 1.20 32.43 6.17
N ARG A 33 1.99 33.44 6.52
CA ARG A 33 3.16 33.86 5.72
C ARG A 33 4.23 32.76 5.69
N MET A 34 4.42 32.04 6.80
CA MET A 34 5.41 30.95 6.87
C MET A 34 5.10 29.81 5.89
N TYR A 35 3.82 29.56 5.57
CA TYR A 35 3.43 28.53 4.60
C TYR A 35 3.35 29.01 3.15
N ALA A 36 3.41 30.32 2.90
CA ALA A 36 3.13 30.90 1.58
C ALA A 36 4.34 31.54 0.91
N ASN A 37 5.22 32.20 1.67
CA ASN A 37 6.32 33.01 1.15
C ASN A 37 7.61 32.73 1.91
N HIS A 38 8.73 33.03 1.26
CA HIS A 38 9.99 33.17 1.98
C HIS A 38 9.84 34.27 3.05
N TYR A 39 10.33 34.00 4.26
CA TYR A 39 10.30 34.96 5.36
C TYR A 39 11.69 35.13 5.94
N ARG A 40 11.93 36.29 6.59
CA ARG A 40 13.23 36.63 7.15
C ARG A 40 13.21 36.34 8.64
N ASP A 41 14.21 35.59 9.10
CA ASP A 41 14.42 35.39 10.53
C ASP A 41 14.82 36.72 11.20
N GLU A 42 14.12 37.12 12.26
CA GLU A 42 14.37 38.36 12.98
C GLU A 42 15.70 38.32 13.77
N GLU A 43 16.14 37.13 14.18
CA GLU A 43 17.40 36.97 14.93
C GLU A 43 18.61 36.82 14.01
N THR A 44 18.51 36.02 12.94
CA THR A 44 19.66 35.72 12.06
C THR A 44 19.68 36.50 10.74
N GLY A 45 18.58 37.16 10.37
CA GLY A 45 18.47 37.95 9.13
C GLY A 45 18.51 37.11 7.84
N LYS A 46 18.47 35.78 7.95
CA LYS A 46 18.49 34.85 6.81
C LYS A 46 17.08 34.66 6.26
N GLU A 47 16.99 34.44 4.95
CA GLU A 47 15.73 34.06 4.30
C GLU A 47 15.46 32.57 4.49
N ILE A 48 14.34 32.25 5.13
CA ILE A 48 13.86 30.89 5.35
C ILE A 48 12.81 30.57 4.28
N PRO A 49 12.93 29.42 3.59
CA PRO A 49 11.89 28.94 2.66
C PRO A 49 10.56 28.68 3.36
N PRO A 50 9.43 28.69 2.61
CA PRO A 50 8.13 28.36 3.17
C PRO A 50 8.12 26.98 3.83
N GLU A 51 7.48 26.88 5.00
CA GLU A 51 7.26 25.62 5.68
C GLU A 51 6.38 24.70 4.82
N LYS A 52 6.74 23.42 4.77
CA LYS A 52 5.90 22.41 4.13
C LYS A 52 4.74 22.05 5.06
N ALA A 53 3.57 21.81 4.49
CA ALA A 53 2.44 21.31 5.26
C ALA A 53 2.78 19.96 5.90
N GLU A 54 2.47 19.81 7.19
CA GLU A 54 2.72 18.56 7.92
C GLU A 54 1.96 17.37 7.33
N ARG A 55 0.82 17.60 6.68
CA ARG A 55 0.01 16.55 6.04
C ARG A 55 -0.55 17.00 4.71
N GLN A 56 -0.63 16.07 3.77
CA GLN A 56 -1.19 16.32 2.44
C GLN A 56 -2.59 15.72 2.26
N PRO A 57 -3.43 16.27 1.38
CA PRO A 57 -4.72 15.67 1.07
C PRO A 57 -4.57 14.26 0.49
N ASP A 58 -5.50 13.36 0.79
CA ASP A 58 -5.53 11.98 0.31
C ASP A 58 -5.57 11.81 -1.21
N PHE A 59 -6.00 12.84 -1.95
CA PHE A 59 -6.00 12.87 -3.42
C PHE A 59 -4.73 13.47 -4.03
N HIS A 60 -3.77 13.91 -3.20
CA HIS A 60 -2.49 14.41 -3.67
C HIS A 60 -1.55 13.21 -3.91
N PHE A 61 -0.98 13.14 -5.11
CA PHE A 61 -0.03 12.08 -5.47
C PHE A 61 1.34 12.42 -4.91
N GLY A 62 1.56 12.10 -3.62
CA GLY A 62 2.87 12.13 -2.96
C GLY A 62 3.43 10.73 -2.76
N ASN A 63 4.71 10.63 -2.39
CA ASN A 63 5.32 9.36 -2.00
C ASN A 63 4.59 8.77 -0.79
N ASP A 64 4.49 7.44 -0.67
CA ASP A 64 3.78 6.73 0.41
C ASP A 64 4.29 7.04 1.84
N TYR A 65 5.44 7.72 1.95
CA TYR A 65 6.04 8.14 3.21
C TYR A 65 5.46 9.46 3.76
N GLU A 66 4.79 10.26 2.93
CA GLU A 66 4.23 11.54 3.38
C GLU A 66 2.87 11.33 4.08
N PRO A 67 2.69 11.82 5.32
CA PRO A 67 1.45 11.62 6.05
C PRO A 67 0.28 12.34 5.34
N THR A 68 -0.82 11.62 5.13
CA THR A 68 -2.01 12.15 4.43
C THR A 68 -3.19 12.37 5.37
N TYR A 69 -4.12 13.24 4.98
CA TYR A 69 -5.41 13.43 5.64
C TYR A 69 -6.56 13.21 4.67
N ARG A 70 -7.69 12.68 5.17
CA ARG A 70 -8.89 12.46 4.37
C ARG A 70 -9.58 13.79 4.06
N SER A 71 -9.56 14.24 2.81
CA SER A 71 -10.21 15.50 2.45
C SER A 71 -11.74 15.37 2.43
N ALA A 72 -12.42 16.27 3.15
CA ALA A 72 -13.87 16.40 3.16
C ALA A 72 -14.45 17.09 1.91
N ARG A 73 -13.57 17.72 1.11
CA ARG A 73 -13.93 18.49 -0.09
C ARG A 73 -14.33 17.58 -1.25
N LEU A 74 -14.98 18.16 -2.26
CA LEU A 74 -15.46 17.44 -3.43
C LEU A 74 -14.36 16.63 -4.13
N MET A 75 -13.16 17.20 -4.29
CA MET A 75 -12.02 16.51 -4.92
C MET A 75 -11.64 15.22 -4.22
N GLY A 76 -11.56 15.21 -2.88
CA GLY A 76 -11.25 14.00 -2.13
C GLY A 76 -12.35 12.94 -2.24
N ARG A 77 -13.63 13.35 -2.35
CA ARG A 77 -14.73 12.41 -2.58
C ARG A 77 -14.59 11.75 -3.96
N ILE A 78 -14.43 12.55 -5.01
CA ILE A 78 -14.30 12.05 -6.39
C ILE A 78 -13.10 11.12 -6.51
N TYR A 79 -11.95 11.50 -5.96
CA TYR A 79 -10.74 10.68 -6.00
C TYR A 79 -10.96 9.28 -5.40
N ARG A 80 -11.62 9.18 -4.24
CA ARG A 80 -11.86 7.88 -3.60
C ARG A 80 -12.80 6.99 -4.39
N GLU A 81 -13.82 7.56 -5.04
CA GLU A 81 -14.73 6.79 -5.91
C GLU A 81 -13.99 6.29 -7.17
N ILE A 82 -13.18 7.13 -7.80
CA ILE A 82 -12.36 6.73 -8.96
C ILE A 82 -11.36 5.66 -8.56
N LYS A 83 -10.64 5.85 -7.44
CA LYS A 83 -9.67 4.88 -6.94
C LYS A 83 -10.31 3.52 -6.65
N ALA A 84 -11.52 3.50 -6.06
CA ALA A 84 -12.25 2.25 -5.84
C ALA A 84 -12.58 1.52 -7.16
N ILE A 85 -12.90 2.25 -8.22
CA ILE A 85 -13.14 1.67 -9.55
C ILE A 85 -11.84 1.16 -10.16
N GLU A 86 -10.76 1.94 -10.09
CA GLU A 86 -9.42 1.54 -10.57
C GLU A 86 -8.92 0.28 -9.86
N ASP A 87 -9.09 0.19 -8.54
CA ASP A 87 -8.68 -0.97 -7.76
C ASP A 87 -9.44 -2.24 -8.21
N VAL A 88 -10.74 -2.12 -8.51
CA VAL A 88 -11.54 -3.24 -9.05
C VAL A 88 -11.09 -3.62 -10.46
N LEU A 89 -10.81 -2.64 -11.32
CA LEU A 89 -10.35 -2.89 -12.69
C LEU A 89 -8.98 -3.59 -12.72
N LYS A 90 -8.04 -3.15 -11.88
CA LYS A 90 -6.74 -3.81 -11.74
C LYS A 90 -6.88 -5.28 -11.32
N ILE A 91 -7.76 -5.57 -10.37
CA ILE A 91 -8.02 -6.96 -9.96
C ILE A 91 -8.54 -7.80 -11.13
N SER A 92 -9.41 -7.25 -11.99
CA SER A 92 -9.86 -7.98 -13.18
C SER A 92 -8.77 -8.14 -14.23
N GLU A 93 -7.93 -7.12 -14.46
CA GLU A 93 -6.81 -7.19 -15.40
C GLU A 93 -5.76 -8.22 -14.94
N ASP A 94 -5.40 -8.23 -13.65
CA ASP A 94 -4.47 -9.21 -13.08
C ASP A 94 -4.97 -10.66 -13.20
N ILE A 95 -6.29 -10.86 -13.26
CA ILE A 95 -6.92 -12.18 -13.47
C ILE A 95 -6.91 -12.55 -14.95
N ASP A 96 -7.18 -11.61 -15.84
CA ASP A 96 -7.26 -11.83 -17.29
C ASP A 96 -5.87 -11.92 -17.97
N GLU A 97 -4.82 -11.33 -17.37
CA GLU A 97 -3.43 -11.44 -17.83
C GLU A 97 -2.78 -12.81 -17.53
N GLN A 98 -3.47 -13.72 -16.83
CA GLN A 98 -3.03 -15.10 -16.71
C GLN A 98 -3.30 -15.85 -18.00
N ASP A 99 -2.34 -15.80 -18.93
CA ASP A 99 -2.33 -16.64 -20.12
C ASP A 99 -2.62 -18.09 -19.74
N VAL A 100 -3.54 -18.71 -20.47
CA VAL A 100 -3.84 -20.14 -20.31
C VAL A 100 -2.57 -20.91 -20.66
N VAL A 101 -1.86 -21.38 -19.64
CA VAL A 101 -0.62 -22.15 -19.81
C VAL A 101 -0.96 -23.49 -20.45
N GLU A 102 -0.82 -23.60 -21.77
CA GLU A 102 -0.91 -24.86 -22.48
C GLU A 102 0.39 -25.66 -22.30
N CYS A 103 0.26 -26.93 -21.92
CA CYS A 103 1.41 -27.82 -21.79
C CYS A 103 1.96 -28.18 -23.18
N ASP A 104 3.25 -27.95 -23.39
CA ASP A 104 3.92 -28.34 -24.63
C ASP A 104 3.79 -29.85 -24.85
N ARG A 105 3.31 -30.22 -26.04
CA ARG A 105 3.14 -31.60 -26.48
C ARG A 105 4.44 -32.41 -26.42
N TYR A 106 5.59 -31.77 -26.61
CA TYR A 106 6.89 -32.43 -26.52
C TYR A 106 7.35 -32.70 -25.08
N LEU A 107 6.69 -32.09 -24.07
CA LEU A 107 6.96 -32.35 -22.65
C LEU A 107 6.07 -33.45 -22.05
N MET A 108 5.09 -33.96 -22.81
CA MET A 108 4.23 -35.05 -22.36
C MET A 108 4.93 -36.41 -22.51
N VAL A 109 5.03 -37.15 -21.40
CA VAL A 109 5.63 -38.50 -21.37
C VAL A 109 4.54 -39.56 -21.39
N ASP A 110 4.62 -40.53 -22.29
CA ASP A 110 3.63 -41.60 -22.38
C ASP A 110 3.40 -42.32 -21.03
N GLY A 111 2.13 -42.47 -20.64
CA GLY A 111 1.74 -43.12 -19.38
C GLY A 111 1.64 -42.21 -18.17
N TRP A 112 1.84 -40.89 -18.32
CA TRP A 112 1.72 -39.89 -17.25
C TRP A 112 0.34 -39.88 -16.56
N ASP A 113 -0.73 -40.16 -17.31
CA ASP A 113 -2.12 -40.07 -16.84
C ASP A 113 -2.40 -40.99 -15.64
N LYS A 114 -1.65 -42.10 -15.51
CA LYS A 114 -1.75 -43.04 -14.38
C LYS A 114 -1.37 -42.41 -13.04
N TYR A 115 -0.52 -41.38 -13.06
CA TYR A 115 -0.05 -40.67 -11.88
C TYR A 115 -0.83 -39.38 -11.61
N ARG A 116 -1.75 -39.01 -12.50
CA ARG A 116 -2.45 -37.73 -12.47
C ARG A 116 -3.23 -37.52 -11.18
N GLU A 117 -4.07 -38.48 -10.79
CA GLU A 117 -4.90 -38.35 -9.58
C GLU A 117 -4.05 -38.21 -8.31
N VAL A 118 -2.97 -38.99 -8.21
CA VAL A 118 -2.05 -38.94 -7.06
C VAL A 118 -1.33 -37.59 -7.02
N ALA A 119 -0.83 -37.13 -8.18
CA ALA A 119 -0.15 -35.85 -8.32
C ALA A 119 -1.06 -34.66 -7.98
N GLU A 120 -2.31 -34.66 -8.47
CA GLU A 120 -3.30 -33.62 -8.17
C GLU A 120 -3.65 -33.61 -6.67
N ALA A 121 -3.81 -34.77 -6.05
CA ALA A 121 -4.08 -34.88 -4.61
C ALA A 121 -2.90 -34.36 -3.77
N GLN A 122 -1.66 -34.73 -4.11
CA GLN A 122 -0.47 -34.23 -3.41
C GLN A 122 -0.27 -32.73 -3.63
N LEU A 123 -0.51 -32.22 -4.84
CA LEU A 123 -0.46 -30.79 -5.14
C LEU A 123 -1.48 -30.01 -4.31
N SER A 124 -2.70 -30.52 -4.16
CA SER A 124 -3.71 -29.89 -3.32
C SER A 124 -3.30 -29.84 -1.85
N LYS A 125 -2.70 -30.92 -1.31
CA LYS A 125 -2.16 -30.94 0.06
C LYS A 125 -1.02 -29.93 0.24
N TYR A 126 -0.10 -29.88 -0.72
CA TYR A 126 1.02 -28.93 -0.72
C TYR A 126 0.51 -27.48 -0.71
N LYS A 127 -0.38 -27.13 -1.65
CA LYS A 127 -1.00 -25.80 -1.74
C LYS A 127 -1.69 -25.40 -0.44
N GLY A 128 -2.41 -26.33 0.19
CA GLY A 128 -3.08 -26.08 1.47
C GLY A 128 -2.11 -25.76 2.60
N ARG A 129 -1.02 -26.52 2.74
CA ARG A 129 0.01 -26.25 3.77
C ARG A 129 0.80 -24.98 3.49
N LEU A 130 1.15 -24.71 2.24
CA LEU A 130 1.84 -23.48 1.85
C LEU A 130 0.97 -22.25 2.16
N ARG A 131 -0.32 -22.31 1.83
CA ARG A 131 -1.28 -21.25 2.14
C ARG A 131 -1.42 -21.03 3.65
N ALA A 132 -1.43 -22.09 4.46
CA ALA A 132 -1.42 -21.94 5.91
C ALA A 132 -0.17 -21.20 6.42
N ILE A 133 1.01 -21.40 5.81
CA ILE A 133 2.21 -20.62 6.14
C ILE A 133 2.03 -19.16 5.73
N MET A 134 1.54 -18.90 4.52
CA MET A 134 1.27 -17.54 4.02
C MET A 134 0.32 -16.78 4.96
N GLU A 135 -0.80 -17.40 5.33
CA GLU A 135 -1.82 -16.80 6.20
C GLU A 135 -1.28 -16.52 7.62
N ASN A 136 -0.49 -17.44 8.19
CA ASN A 136 0.10 -17.28 9.51
C ASN A 136 1.06 -16.08 9.60
N TYR A 137 1.82 -15.81 8.54
CA TYR A 137 2.80 -14.72 8.50
C TYR A 137 2.30 -13.49 7.72
N GLY A 138 1.07 -13.52 7.18
CA GLY A 138 0.48 -12.42 6.42
C GLY A 138 1.14 -12.16 5.06
N ILE A 139 1.75 -13.17 4.45
CA ILE A 139 2.42 -13.08 3.14
C ILE A 139 1.37 -13.18 2.03
N LYS A 140 1.46 -12.33 1.00
CA LYS A 140 0.42 -12.19 -0.02
C LYS A 140 0.61 -13.17 -1.17
N THR A 141 1.85 -13.40 -1.60
CA THR A 141 2.16 -14.20 -2.78
C THR A 141 3.18 -15.30 -2.52
N GLU A 142 3.10 -16.38 -3.29
CA GLU A 142 4.08 -17.48 -3.24
C GLU A 142 5.46 -17.00 -3.68
N GLY A 143 5.53 -16.06 -4.63
CA GLY A 143 6.78 -15.46 -5.09
C GLY A 143 7.57 -14.75 -3.99
N GLU A 144 6.90 -14.06 -3.06
CA GLU A 144 7.55 -13.44 -1.89
C GLU A 144 8.21 -14.47 -0.98
N ILE A 145 7.56 -15.63 -0.79
CA ILE A 145 8.11 -16.73 0.02
C ILE A 145 9.37 -17.31 -0.62
N PHE A 146 9.31 -17.62 -1.91
CA PHE A 146 10.43 -18.28 -2.59
C PHE A 146 11.60 -17.35 -2.89
N SER A 147 11.33 -16.08 -3.13
CA SER A 147 12.40 -15.08 -3.32
C SER A 147 13.03 -14.63 -2.00
N GLY A 148 12.35 -14.83 -0.87
CA GLY A 148 12.74 -14.26 0.43
C GLY A 148 12.47 -12.76 0.55
N CYS A 149 11.97 -12.11 -0.50
CA CYS A 149 11.65 -10.69 -0.56
C CYS A 149 10.22 -10.44 -0.05
N ILE A 150 10.01 -10.51 1.27
CA ILE A 150 8.69 -10.35 1.89
C ILE A 150 8.40 -8.86 2.16
N CYS A 151 7.38 -8.31 1.50
CA CYS A 151 7.00 -6.89 1.65
C CYS A 151 6.27 -6.60 2.96
N GLU A 152 5.30 -7.44 3.35
CA GLU A 152 4.51 -7.27 4.57
C GLU A 152 4.53 -8.58 5.38
N MET A 153 4.76 -8.47 6.69
CA MET A 153 4.78 -9.63 7.58
C MET A 153 4.06 -9.33 8.91
N ARG A 154 3.15 -10.23 9.28
CA ARG A 154 2.43 -10.28 10.56
C ARG A 154 3.01 -11.39 11.45
N ASN A 155 2.73 -11.32 12.76
CA ASN A 155 3.16 -12.32 13.76
C ASN A 155 4.69 -12.50 13.82
N ARG A 156 5.41 -11.39 13.95
CA ARG A 156 6.87 -11.42 14.14
C ARG A 156 7.22 -12.09 15.46
N ILE A 157 8.32 -12.84 15.44
CA ILE A 157 8.79 -13.61 16.61
C ILE A 157 9.18 -12.68 17.77
N SER A 158 9.51 -11.41 17.51
CA SER A 158 9.60 -10.37 18.54
C SER A 158 8.65 -9.23 18.22
N ASP A 159 7.62 -9.09 19.05
CA ASP A 159 6.75 -7.90 19.13
C ASP A 159 7.33 -6.85 20.11
N LYS A 160 8.50 -7.15 20.68
CA LYS A 160 9.27 -6.25 21.55
C LYS A 160 10.49 -5.73 20.79
N ASP A 161 10.43 -4.43 20.58
CA ASP A 161 11.47 -3.53 20.11
C ASP A 161 11.82 -3.58 18.62
N GLN A 162 12.06 -2.38 18.12
CA GLN A 162 12.55 -2.00 16.80
C GLN A 162 13.96 -2.56 16.54
N ASP A 163 14.12 -3.88 16.63
CA ASP A 163 15.38 -4.55 16.29
C ASP A 163 15.23 -5.18 14.90
N ASP A 164 16.01 -4.67 13.95
CA ASP A 164 16.13 -5.18 12.57
C ASP A 164 16.50 -6.67 12.55
N MET A 165 17.12 -7.21 13.61
CA MET A 165 17.44 -8.63 13.75
C MET A 165 16.21 -9.53 13.85
N SER A 166 15.06 -9.00 14.29
CA SER A 166 13.81 -9.77 14.36
C SER A 166 13.28 -10.15 12.98
N PHE A 167 13.46 -9.27 11.97
CA PHE A 167 13.11 -9.54 10.56
C PHE A 167 13.91 -10.71 10.01
N TYR A 168 15.23 -10.68 10.21
CA TYR A 168 16.13 -11.72 9.71
C TYR A 168 15.79 -13.08 10.34
N ASN A 169 15.53 -13.11 11.65
CA ASN A 169 15.17 -14.34 12.35
C ASN A 169 13.82 -14.90 11.85
N THR A 170 12.80 -14.04 11.65
CA THR A 170 11.52 -14.49 11.10
C THR A 170 11.63 -15.02 9.68
N ASN A 171 12.40 -14.35 8.81
CA ASN A 171 12.63 -14.82 7.44
C ASN A 171 13.34 -16.16 7.43
N GLU A 172 14.40 -16.32 8.23
CA GLU A 172 15.14 -17.58 8.34
C GLU A 172 14.25 -18.73 8.84
N VAL A 173 13.33 -18.45 9.76
CA VAL A 173 12.35 -19.44 10.24
C VAL A 173 11.36 -19.82 9.14
N ILE A 174 10.88 -18.87 8.35
CA ILE A 174 9.97 -19.11 7.23
C ILE A 174 10.69 -19.95 6.15
N GLU A 175 11.91 -19.57 5.79
CA GLU A 175 12.75 -20.31 4.83
C GLU A 175 12.97 -21.76 5.29
N LYS A 176 13.30 -21.98 6.57
CA LYS A 176 13.44 -23.34 7.12
C LYS A 176 12.15 -24.14 7.03
N LYS A 177 11.01 -23.52 7.36
CA LYS A 177 9.69 -24.18 7.26
C LYS A 177 9.35 -24.56 5.83
N VAL A 178 9.55 -23.65 4.88
CA VAL A 178 9.25 -23.86 3.46
C VAL A 178 10.20 -24.89 2.85
N THR A 179 11.48 -24.84 3.21
CA THR A 179 12.47 -25.84 2.78
C THR A 179 12.12 -27.23 3.31
N SER A 180 11.71 -27.35 4.58
CA SER A 180 11.25 -28.63 5.15
C SER A 180 9.99 -29.13 4.46
N LEU A 181 9.02 -28.24 4.20
CA LEU A 181 7.80 -28.57 3.47
C LEU A 181 8.13 -29.10 2.08
N PHE A 182 8.99 -28.40 1.35
CA PHE A 182 9.41 -28.80 0.01
C PHE A 182 10.11 -30.15 0.03
N ARG A 183 10.98 -30.41 1.02
CA ARG A 183 11.65 -31.70 1.16
C ARG A 183 10.66 -32.84 1.42
N GLU A 184 9.73 -32.66 2.34
CA GLU A 184 8.71 -33.66 2.68
C GLU A 184 7.86 -34.04 1.46
N PHE A 185 7.32 -33.05 0.74
CA PHE A 185 6.51 -33.31 -0.44
C PHE A 185 7.31 -33.85 -1.61
N ARG A 186 8.58 -33.46 -1.75
CA ARG A 186 9.48 -34.03 -2.75
C ARG A 186 9.74 -35.51 -2.48
N GLU A 187 10.00 -35.86 -1.24
CA GLU A 187 10.15 -37.26 -0.83
C GLU A 187 8.86 -38.03 -1.10
N GLU A 188 7.69 -37.50 -0.73
CA GLU A 188 6.39 -38.17 -0.94
C GLU A 188 5.99 -38.29 -2.43
N PHE A 189 6.40 -37.34 -3.29
CA PHE A 189 6.01 -37.30 -4.70
C PHE A 189 6.86 -38.22 -5.58
N PHE A 190 8.14 -38.36 -5.27
CA PHE A 190 9.07 -39.19 -6.05
C PHE A 190 9.25 -40.61 -5.49
N HIS A 191 8.52 -40.97 -4.42
CA HIS A 191 8.57 -42.30 -3.82
C HIS A 191 7.71 -43.34 -4.53
#